data_AF-A0A2K5D5S0-F1
#
_entry.id   AF-A0A2K5D5S0-F1
#
_cell.length_a   1.000
_cell.length_b   1.000
_cell.length_c   1.000
_cell.angle_alpha   90.00
_cell.angle_beta   90.00
_cell.angle_gamma   90.00
#
_symmetry.space_group_name_H-M   'P 1'
#
loop_
_entity.id
_entity.type
_entity.pdbx_description
1 polymer ?
#
loop_
_entity_poly.entity_id
_entity_poly.type
_entity_poly.pdbx_seq_one_letter_code
_entity_poly.pdbx_strand_id
1 'polypeptide(L)'
;MLPENGGSPDAAASDKHIQWLLGADGEVWVWIMGEGPGDKPYEEISEELIAERARLQAQKEAEELWRQKEAEITKKFRDALANEKARILAEKWKVEMEDRKAAKVLEERIHEEFKRKEEEERKRGEEQIRLQEEQRAKELYWTLKQAQLHCQDSEKEEREWEEQ
;
A
#
# COMPACT_ATOMS: atom_id res chain seq x y z
N MET A 1 -96.84 -10.49 -2.32
CA MET A 1 -97.07 -11.06 -3.67
C MET A 1 -95.72 -11.06 -4.37
N LEU A 2 -95.14 -12.27 -4.59
CA LEU A 2 -94.04 -12.61 -5.54
C LEU A 2 -92.63 -12.01 -5.27
N PRO A 3 -91.53 -12.67 -5.70
CA PRO A 3 -90.83 -13.68 -4.90
C PRO A 3 -89.30 -13.50 -4.84
N GLU A 4 -88.65 -14.38 -4.07
CA GLU A 4 -87.21 -14.62 -4.07
C GLU A 4 -86.73 -15.12 -5.45
N ASN A 5 -85.61 -14.56 -5.94
CA ASN A 5 -84.86 -15.11 -7.06
C ASN A 5 -83.47 -15.49 -6.57
N GLY A 6 -83.29 -16.80 -6.38
CA GLY A 6 -81.99 -17.41 -6.18
C GLY A 6 -81.30 -17.72 -7.51
N GLY A 7 -80.02 -18.08 -7.41
CA GLY A 7 -79.46 -19.15 -8.23
C GLY A 7 -78.80 -18.77 -9.56
N SER A 8 -77.53 -18.39 -9.45
CA SER A 8 -76.40 -18.79 -10.29
C SER A 8 -76.25 -18.33 -11.76
N PRO A 9 -75.00 -18.07 -12.18
CA PRO A 9 -74.64 -17.70 -13.53
C PRO A 9 -74.46 -18.97 -14.37
N ASP A 10 -75.35 -19.23 -15.31
CA ASP A 10 -74.99 -20.11 -16.42
C ASP A 10 -73.99 -19.36 -17.29
N ALA A 11 -72.72 -19.70 -17.08
CA ALA A 11 -71.63 -19.36 -17.96
C ALA A 11 -72.04 -19.76 -19.38
N ALA A 12 -72.06 -18.78 -20.28
CA ALA A 12 -72.21 -19.02 -21.71
C ALA A 12 -71.10 -19.97 -22.16
N ALA A 13 -71.41 -21.28 -22.19
CA ALA A 13 -70.61 -22.27 -22.87
C ALA A 13 -70.60 -21.85 -24.34
N SER A 14 -69.52 -21.19 -24.77
CA SER A 14 -69.31 -20.87 -26.16
C SER A 14 -69.38 -22.17 -26.96
N ASP A 15 -70.42 -22.35 -27.77
CA ASP A 15 -70.60 -23.45 -28.72
C ASP A 15 -69.49 -23.40 -29.78
N LYS A 16 -68.30 -23.89 -29.42
CA LYS A 16 -67.16 -24.06 -30.32
C LYS A 16 -67.43 -25.29 -31.18
N HIS A 17 -68.04 -25.08 -32.34
CA HIS A 17 -68.19 -26.12 -33.35
C HIS A 17 -67.01 -26.09 -34.33
N ILE A 18 -66.46 -27.26 -34.63
CA ILE A 18 -65.37 -27.41 -35.60
C ILE A 18 -66.01 -27.53 -36.98
N GLN A 19 -65.76 -26.55 -37.85
CA GLN A 19 -66.15 -26.62 -39.25
C GLN A 19 -64.97 -27.17 -40.05
N TRP A 20 -65.09 -28.40 -40.52
CA TRP A 20 -64.09 -29.05 -41.35
C TRP A 20 -64.14 -28.48 -42.77
N LEU A 21 -62.96 -28.24 -43.36
CA LEU A 21 -62.84 -27.88 -44.77
C LEU A 21 -63.02 -29.15 -45.60
N LEU A 22 -63.86 -29.08 -46.64
CA LEU A 22 -64.08 -30.17 -47.58
C LEU A 22 -63.23 -29.95 -48.83
N GLY A 23 -62.58 -31.00 -49.32
CA GLY A 23 -61.87 -31.05 -50.58
C GLY A 23 -62.80 -31.02 -51.78
N ALA A 24 -62.22 -30.96 -52.99
CA ALA A 24 -62.97 -30.94 -54.25
C ALA A 24 -63.77 -32.23 -54.52
N ASP A 25 -63.42 -33.31 -53.83
CA ASP A 25 -64.06 -34.62 -53.79
C ASP A 25 -65.20 -34.70 -52.76
N GLY A 26 -65.38 -33.67 -51.92
CA GLY A 26 -66.34 -33.68 -50.82
C GLY A 26 -65.88 -34.43 -49.57
N GLU A 27 -64.60 -34.80 -49.47
CA GLU A 27 -64.02 -35.40 -48.26
C GLU A 27 -63.32 -34.34 -47.38
N VAL A 28 -63.05 -34.65 -46.11
CA VAL A 28 -62.41 -33.70 -45.19
C VAL A 28 -60.94 -33.49 -45.60
N TRP A 29 -60.54 -32.24 -45.79
CA TRP A 29 -59.15 -31.89 -46.11
C TRP A 29 -58.31 -31.81 -44.84
N VAL A 30 -57.24 -32.62 -44.79
CA VAL A 30 -56.23 -32.62 -43.74
C VAL A 30 -54.88 -32.39 -44.39
N TRP A 31 -54.15 -31.37 -43.94
CA TRP A 31 -52.76 -31.17 -44.36
C TRP A 31 -51.81 -31.65 -43.26
N ILE A 32 -50.96 -32.60 -43.61
CA ILE A 32 -49.90 -33.11 -42.74
C ILE A 32 -48.60 -32.43 -43.20
N MET A 33 -47.96 -31.72 -42.26
CA MET A 33 -46.69 -31.04 -42.51
C MET A 33 -45.64 -32.07 -42.94
N GLY A 34 -45.13 -31.94 -44.18
CA GLY A 34 -44.12 -32.85 -44.73
C GLY A 34 -44.64 -33.94 -45.68
N GLU A 35 -45.95 -34.03 -45.92
CA GLU A 35 -46.53 -35.00 -46.87
C GLU A 35 -46.93 -34.36 -48.22
N GLY A 36 -46.89 -33.04 -48.34
CA GLY A 36 -47.13 -32.33 -49.61
C GLY A 36 -45.95 -32.49 -50.59
N PRO A 37 -46.20 -32.46 -51.91
CA PRO A 37 -45.13 -32.48 -52.90
C PRO A 37 -44.16 -31.30 -52.72
N GLY A 38 -42.95 -31.58 -52.24
CA GLY A 38 -41.90 -30.57 -51.99
C GLY A 38 -41.81 -30.05 -50.57
N ASP A 39 -42.64 -30.54 -49.64
CA ASP A 39 -42.52 -30.21 -48.22
C ASP A 39 -41.36 -30.98 -47.57
N LYS A 40 -40.62 -30.32 -46.67
CA LYS A 40 -39.62 -30.99 -45.83
C LYS A 40 -40.32 -31.84 -44.77
N PRO A 41 -39.82 -33.06 -44.47
CA PRO A 41 -40.36 -33.85 -43.38
C PRO A 41 -40.13 -33.15 -42.04
N TYR A 42 -41.02 -33.40 -41.08
CA TYR A 42 -40.94 -32.81 -39.75
C TYR A 42 -39.60 -33.08 -39.07
N GLU A 43 -39.06 -34.29 -39.25
CA GLU A 43 -37.78 -34.72 -38.67
C GLU A 43 -36.65 -33.79 -39.11
N GLU A 44 -36.53 -33.50 -40.41
CA GLU A 44 -35.49 -32.61 -40.94
C GLU A 44 -35.63 -31.17 -40.43
N ILE A 45 -36.85 -30.65 -40.36
CA ILE A 45 -37.13 -29.31 -39.80
C ILE A 45 -36.76 -29.27 -38.32
N SER A 46 -37.07 -30.34 -37.58
CA SER A 46 -36.79 -30.44 -36.15
C SER A 46 -35.29 -30.54 -35.86
N GLU A 47 -34.56 -31.33 -36.67
CA GLU A 47 -33.10 -31.46 -36.58
C GLU A 47 -32.41 -30.14 -36.91
N GLU A 48 -32.85 -29.44 -37.97
CA GLU A 48 -32.33 -28.11 -38.34
C GLU A 48 -32.55 -27.10 -37.18
N LEU A 49 -33.72 -27.12 -36.56
CA LEU A 49 -34.02 -26.26 -35.41
C LEU A 49 -33.15 -26.58 -34.18
N ILE A 50 -32.91 -27.86 -33.91
CA ILE A 50 -32.03 -28.29 -32.80
C ILE A 50 -30.58 -27.89 -33.10
N ALA A 51 -30.10 -28.11 -34.32
CA ALA A 51 -28.76 -27.74 -34.75
C ALA A 51 -28.53 -26.23 -34.65
N GLU A 52 -29.52 -25.42 -35.06
CA GLU A 52 -29.43 -23.97 -34.97
C GLU A 52 -29.42 -23.50 -33.50
N ARG A 53 -30.25 -24.10 -32.64
CA ARG A 53 -30.22 -23.83 -31.19
C ARG A 53 -28.87 -24.20 -30.57
N ALA A 54 -28.30 -25.35 -30.95
CA ALA A 54 -27.00 -25.80 -30.46
C ALA A 54 -25.88 -24.84 -30.88
N ARG A 55 -25.91 -24.34 -32.12
CA ARG A 55 -24.96 -23.31 -32.61
C ARG A 55 -25.07 -22.02 -31.82
N LEU A 56 -26.29 -21.51 -31.63
CA LEU A 56 -26.51 -20.29 -30.86
C LEU A 56 -26.05 -20.44 -29.40
N GLN A 57 -26.29 -21.61 -28.81
CA GLN A 57 -25.82 -21.92 -27.46
C GLN A 57 -24.30 -21.95 -27.39
N ALA A 58 -23.64 -22.64 -28.32
CA ALA A 58 -22.18 -22.69 -28.41
C ALA A 58 -21.56 -21.29 -28.61
N GLN A 59 -22.19 -20.42 -29.41
CA GLN A 59 -21.73 -19.04 -29.58
C GLN A 59 -21.82 -18.23 -28.28
N LYS A 60 -22.93 -18.36 -27.53
CA LYS A 60 -23.08 -17.68 -26.23
C LYS A 60 -22.03 -18.15 -25.22
N GLU A 61 -21.82 -19.46 -25.12
CA GLU A 61 -20.81 -20.03 -24.23
C GLU A 61 -19.39 -19.58 -24.62
N ALA A 62 -19.09 -19.54 -25.92
CA ALA A 62 -17.82 -19.02 -26.42
C ALA A 62 -17.64 -17.52 -26.08
N GLU A 63 -18.69 -16.70 -26.20
CA GLU A 63 -18.65 -15.29 -25.81
C GLU A 63 -18.43 -15.12 -24.31
N GLU A 64 -19.11 -15.91 -23.48
CA GLU A 64 -18.91 -15.89 -22.02
C GLU A 64 -17.49 -16.28 -21.63
N LEU A 65 -16.94 -17.33 -22.24
CA LEU A 65 -15.55 -17.72 -22.07
C LEU A 65 -14.59 -16.61 -22.51
N TRP A 66 -14.90 -15.93 -23.62
CA TRP A 66 -14.11 -14.80 -24.10
C TRP A 66 -14.12 -13.65 -23.09
N ARG A 67 -15.29 -13.27 -22.58
CA ARG A 67 -15.43 -12.23 -21.55
C ARG A 67 -14.67 -12.58 -20.27
N GLN A 68 -14.70 -13.84 -19.84
CA GLN A 68 -13.93 -14.31 -18.69
C GLN A 68 -12.42 -14.17 -18.94
N LYS A 69 -11.94 -14.54 -20.13
CA LYS A 69 -10.53 -14.41 -20.50
C LYS A 69 -10.09 -12.95 -20.60
N GLU A 70 -10.91 -12.08 -21.18
CA GLU A 70 -10.64 -10.65 -21.25
C GLU A 70 -10.58 -10.01 -19.86
N ALA A 71 -11.49 -10.40 -18.96
CA ALA A 71 -11.46 -9.97 -17.56
C ALA A 71 -10.20 -10.48 -16.83
N GLU A 72 -9.79 -11.73 -17.06
CA GLU A 72 -8.57 -12.32 -16.51
C GLU A 72 -7.33 -11.56 -17.00
N ILE A 73 -7.25 -11.27 -18.30
CA ILE A 73 -6.17 -10.48 -18.91
C ILE A 73 -6.12 -9.08 -18.29
N THR A 74 -7.26 -8.39 -18.24
CA THR A 74 -7.36 -7.04 -17.66
C THR A 74 -6.98 -7.02 -16.19
N LYS A 75 -7.36 -8.06 -15.43
CA LYS A 75 -6.95 -8.23 -14.03
C LYS A 75 -5.44 -8.41 -13.92
N LYS A 76 -4.84 -9.33 -14.70
CA LYS A 76 -3.39 -9.55 -14.70
C LYS A 76 -2.60 -8.29 -15.03
N PHE A 77 -3.06 -7.49 -15.99
CA PHE A 77 -2.42 -6.21 -16.31
C PHE A 77 -2.52 -5.20 -15.17
N ARG A 78 -3.69 -5.08 -14.53
CA ARG A 78 -3.87 -4.21 -13.37
C ARG A 78 -2.99 -4.64 -12.20
N ASP A 79 -2.94 -5.94 -11.92
CA ASP A 79 -2.12 -6.51 -10.85
C ASP A 79 -0.62 -6.30 -11.13
N ALA A 80 -0.17 -6.51 -12.37
CA ALA A 80 1.20 -6.25 -12.77
C ALA A 80 1.59 -4.78 -12.60
N LEU A 81 0.72 -3.84 -12.99
CA LEU A 81 0.95 -2.41 -12.81
C LEU A 81 0.99 -2.02 -11.32
N ALA A 82 0.11 -2.58 -10.50
CA ALA A 82 0.11 -2.33 -9.06
C ALA A 82 1.39 -2.86 -8.40
N ASN A 83 1.85 -4.04 -8.80
CA ASN A 83 3.11 -4.63 -8.32
C ASN A 83 4.30 -3.73 -8.69
N GLU A 84 4.37 -3.25 -9.93
CA GLU A 84 5.44 -2.36 -10.36
C GLU A 84 5.45 -1.02 -9.58
N LYS A 85 4.27 -0.43 -9.35
CA LYS A 85 4.15 0.77 -8.51
C LYS A 85 4.60 0.49 -7.06
N ALA A 86 4.24 -0.65 -6.51
CA ALA A 86 4.65 -1.05 -5.17
C ALA A 86 6.18 -1.24 -5.08
N ARG A 87 6.79 -1.81 -6.12
CA ARG A 87 8.25 -1.98 -6.23
C ARG A 87 8.97 -0.63 -6.21
N ILE A 88 8.55 0.31 -7.05
CA ILE A 88 9.12 1.66 -7.11
C ILE A 88 8.97 2.38 -5.75
N LEU A 89 7.80 2.26 -5.12
CA LEU A 89 7.56 2.87 -3.81
C LEU A 89 8.47 2.27 -2.73
N ALA A 90 8.58 0.94 -2.68
CA ALA A 90 9.46 0.25 -1.75
C ALA A 90 10.94 0.63 -1.95
N GLU A 91 11.39 0.77 -3.20
CA GLU A 91 12.74 1.23 -3.52
C GLU A 91 12.98 2.66 -3.02
N LYS A 92 12.05 3.58 -3.29
CA LYS A 92 12.13 4.96 -2.79
C LYS A 92 12.23 5.02 -1.25
N TRP A 93 11.43 4.23 -0.55
CA TRP A 93 11.46 4.16 0.91
C TRP A 93 12.79 3.63 1.46
N LYS A 94 13.43 2.67 0.77
CA LYS A 94 14.74 2.17 1.16
C LYS A 94 15.80 3.26 1.04
N VAL A 95 15.83 3.96 -0.09
CA VAL A 95 16.77 5.07 -0.31
C VAL A 95 16.57 6.16 0.76
N GLU A 96 15.32 6.57 1.02
CA GLU A 96 15.03 7.57 2.04
C GLU A 96 15.43 7.13 3.46
N MET A 97 15.28 5.83 3.76
CA MET A 97 15.74 5.26 5.02
C MET A 97 17.26 5.22 5.14
N GLU A 98 17.97 4.96 4.05
CA GLU A 98 19.42 4.98 3.98
C GLU A 98 19.96 6.40 4.12
N ASP A 99 19.37 7.37 3.43
CA ASP A 99 19.71 8.79 3.55
C ASP A 99 19.51 9.28 4.99
N ARG A 100 18.40 8.90 5.62
CA ARG A 100 18.14 9.23 7.04
C ARG A 100 19.19 8.62 7.97
N LYS A 101 19.68 7.40 7.69
CA LYS A 101 20.76 6.79 8.47
C LYS A 101 22.09 7.51 8.23
N ALA A 102 22.41 7.86 6.99
CA ALA A 102 23.62 8.58 6.64
C ALA A 102 23.67 9.97 7.31
N ALA A 103 22.53 10.67 7.36
CA ALA A 103 22.41 11.95 8.04
C ALA A 103 22.72 11.84 9.55
N LYS A 104 22.20 10.80 10.22
CA LYS A 104 22.49 10.55 11.64
C LYS A 104 23.95 10.27 11.91
N VAL A 105 24.59 9.45 11.06
CA VAL A 105 26.02 9.15 11.19
C VAL A 105 26.87 10.41 11.00
N LEU A 106 26.48 11.29 10.06
CA LEU A 106 27.17 12.57 9.87
C LEU A 106 27.00 13.50 11.07
N GLU A 107 25.79 13.57 11.63
CA GLU A 107 25.48 14.36 12.83
C GLU A 107 26.29 13.89 14.04
N GLU A 108 26.33 12.57 14.29
CA GLU A 108 27.14 11.96 15.34
C GLU A 108 28.63 12.29 15.17
N ARG A 109 29.16 12.17 13.95
CA ARG A 109 30.56 12.52 13.66
C ARG A 109 30.85 14.00 13.92
N ILE A 110 29.94 14.90 13.56
CA ILE A 110 30.09 16.34 13.84
C ILE A 110 30.08 16.58 15.35
N HIS A 111 29.20 15.89 16.08
CA HIS A 111 29.12 16.02 17.53
C HIS A 111 30.40 15.54 18.23
N GLU A 112 30.95 14.40 17.81
CA GLU A 112 32.22 13.88 18.33
C GLU A 112 33.39 14.81 18.04
N GLU A 113 33.49 15.34 16.83
CA GLU A 113 34.51 16.33 16.46
C GLU A 113 34.39 17.61 17.30
N PHE A 114 33.15 18.06 17.56
CA PHE A 114 32.90 19.20 18.41
C PHE A 114 33.35 18.93 19.86
N LYS A 115 33.01 17.76 20.40
CA LYS A 115 33.45 17.31 21.73
C LYS A 115 34.97 17.24 21.85
N ARG A 116 35.64 16.69 20.85
CA ARG A 116 37.11 16.62 20.83
C ARG A 116 37.72 18.02 20.85
N LYS A 117 37.22 18.96 20.04
CA LYS A 117 37.71 20.34 20.02
C LYS A 117 37.46 21.07 21.34
N GLU A 118 36.30 20.88 21.95
CA GLU A 118 35.97 21.42 23.27
C GLU A 118 36.98 20.93 24.33
N GLU A 119 37.30 19.64 24.35
CA GLU A 119 38.28 19.07 25.28
C GLU A 119 39.70 19.55 25.01
N GLU A 120 40.10 19.71 23.74
CA GLU A 120 41.40 20.27 23.38
C GLU A 120 41.56 21.71 23.85
N GLU A 121 40.53 22.55 23.67
CA GLU A 121 40.53 23.92 24.21
C GLU A 121 40.61 23.94 25.73
N ARG A 122 39.88 23.04 26.40
CA ARG A 122 39.96 22.90 27.86
C ARG A 122 41.38 22.52 28.31
N LYS A 123 42.02 21.55 27.67
CA LYS A 123 43.41 21.15 27.97
C LYS A 123 44.39 22.30 27.74
N ARG A 124 44.25 23.03 26.63
CA ARG A 124 45.07 24.23 26.36
C ARG A 124 44.91 25.30 27.46
N GLY A 125 43.69 25.47 27.97
CA GLY A 125 43.42 26.36 29.11
C GLY A 125 44.09 25.85 30.39
N GLU A 126 43.93 24.56 30.71
CA GLU A 126 44.53 23.92 31.89
C GLU A 126 46.07 24.00 31.86
N GLU A 127 46.70 23.77 30.70
CA GLU A 127 48.14 23.87 30.52
C GLU A 127 48.67 25.30 30.74
N GLN A 128 47.94 26.31 30.27
CA GLN A 128 48.29 27.72 30.53
C GLN A 128 48.22 28.06 32.02
N ILE A 129 47.15 27.62 32.70
CA ILE A 129 47.01 27.82 34.15
C ILE A 129 48.18 27.15 34.87
N ARG A 130 48.50 25.90 34.51
CA ARG A 130 49.58 25.15 35.14
C ARG A 130 50.95 25.82 34.97
N LEU A 131 51.24 26.37 33.80
CA LEU A 131 52.49 27.11 33.58
C LEU A 131 52.54 28.38 34.42
N GLN A 132 51.42 29.11 34.50
CA GLN A 132 51.30 30.33 35.30
C GLN A 132 51.43 30.02 36.80
N GLU A 133 50.81 28.94 37.27
CA GLU A 133 50.96 28.45 38.65
C GLU A 133 52.42 28.11 38.96
N GLU A 134 53.12 27.44 38.05
CA GLU A 134 54.54 27.11 38.23
C GLU A 134 55.42 28.36 38.30
N GLN A 135 55.17 29.35 37.42
CA GLN A 135 55.86 30.65 37.47
C GLN A 135 55.58 31.35 38.80
N ARG A 136 54.31 31.41 39.21
CA ARG A 136 53.90 32.06 40.44
C ARG A 136 54.48 31.37 41.68
N ALA A 137 54.56 30.04 41.68
CA ALA A 137 55.18 29.27 42.75
C ALA A 137 56.68 29.59 42.88
N LYS A 138 57.40 29.74 41.76
CA LYS A 138 58.83 30.14 41.76
C LYS A 138 59.02 31.55 42.31
N GLU A 139 58.18 32.50 41.91
CA GLU A 139 58.21 33.88 42.44
C GLU A 139 57.97 33.92 43.95
N LEU A 140 56.92 33.21 44.40
CA LEU A 140 56.59 33.11 45.83
C LEU A 140 57.72 32.46 46.62
N TYR A 141 58.31 31.38 46.10
CA TYR A 141 59.46 30.73 46.72
C TYR A 141 60.65 31.69 46.89
N TRP A 142 61.01 32.42 45.84
CA TRP A 142 62.11 33.40 45.92
C TRP A 142 61.82 34.49 46.96
N THR A 143 60.60 35.03 46.95
CA THR A 143 60.16 36.07 47.89
C THR A 143 60.22 35.59 49.34
N LEU A 144 59.72 34.37 49.60
CA LEU A 144 59.74 33.76 50.93
C LEU A 144 61.18 33.51 51.42
N LYS A 145 62.06 33.05 50.53
CA LYS A 145 63.47 32.83 50.85
C LYS A 145 64.21 34.13 51.21
N GLN A 146 63.91 35.22 50.50
CA GLN A 146 64.48 36.53 50.83
C GLN A 146 63.95 37.04 52.19
N ALA A 147 62.65 36.90 52.44
CA ALA A 147 62.07 37.25 53.74
C ALA A 147 62.69 36.44 54.90
N GLN A 148 62.92 35.14 54.71
CA GLN A 148 63.57 34.29 55.71
C GLN A 148 65.01 34.77 56.02
N LEU A 149 65.78 35.13 54.98
CA LEU A 149 67.12 35.69 55.17
C LEU A 149 67.06 37.01 55.93
N HIS A 150 66.15 37.92 55.54
CA HIS A 150 65.95 39.18 56.25
C HIS A 150 65.54 38.99 57.73
N CYS A 151 64.70 38.00 58.05
CA CYS A 151 64.38 37.65 59.44
C CYS A 151 65.61 37.10 60.20
N GLN A 152 66.41 36.23 59.57
CA GLN A 152 67.62 35.67 60.19
C GLN A 152 68.73 36.71 60.41
N ASP A 153 68.88 37.67 59.49
CA ASP A 153 69.82 38.77 59.63
C ASP A 153 69.34 39.77 60.68
N SER A 154 68.03 40.08 60.72
CA SER A 154 67.41 40.89 61.77
C SER A 154 67.55 40.27 63.17
N GLU A 155 67.37 38.96 63.32
CA GLU A 155 67.55 38.23 64.60
C GLU A 155 69.03 38.12 65.03
N LYS A 156 69.99 38.30 64.10
CA LYS A 156 71.41 38.37 64.42
C LYS A 156 71.81 39.78 64.83
N GLU A 157 71.37 40.79 64.08
CA GLU A 157 71.57 42.19 64.46
C GLU A 157 70.95 42.49 65.84
N GLU A 158 69.73 42.02 66.12
CA GLU A 158 69.07 42.23 67.41
C GLU A 158 69.82 41.56 68.58
N ARG A 159 70.39 40.37 68.38
CA ARG A 159 71.27 39.72 69.37
C ARG A 159 72.61 40.45 69.54
N GLU A 160 73.19 40.96 68.46
CA GLU A 160 74.44 41.74 68.51
C GLU A 160 74.26 43.09 69.21
N TRP A 161 73.05 43.68 69.15
CA TRP A 161 72.68 44.88 69.92
C TRP A 161 72.41 44.59 71.41
N GLU A 162 71.96 43.38 71.78
CA GLU A 162 71.75 42.98 73.18
C GLU A 162 73.05 42.64 73.94
N GLU A 163 74.16 42.37 73.26
CA GLU A 163 75.48 42.03 73.86
C GLU A 163 76.44 43.23 74.04
N GLN A 164 76.03 44.47 73.76
CA GLN A 164 76.77 45.72 74.05
C GLN A 164 76.26 46.43 75.31
#